data_AF-A0A957B8A8-F1
#
_entry.id   AF-A0A957B8A8-F1
#
_cell.length_a   1.000
_cell.length_b   1.000
_cell.length_c   1.000
_cell.angle_alpha   90.00
_cell.angle_beta   90.00
_cell.angle_gamma   90.00
#
_symmetry.space_group_name_H-M   'P 1'
#
loop_
_entity.id
_entity.type
_entity.pdbx_description
1 polymer ?
#
loop_
_entity_poly.entity_id
_entity_poly.type
_entity_poly.pdbx_seq_one_letter_code
_entity_poly.pdbx_strand_id
1 'polypeptide(L)'
;MFDSVAIPPSVQACIASLFMEYQSLLTDNLRGFYVHGSIAMDCFNPVSSDIDVLVSVARPLDLATKKQLGELHLKLSKQCGKSIEISVVLQQYLDAFVYPTPFEFHYSDDHYDAFAAGTVDLEAARVDPDLAAHFVITKQYGITLFGPPAQDAFPQVPAADYLDSIASDAEWCYNNIMQGASTGDCTVPKYAVLNFCRVLAFIEEGSAVSKREGGEWGLAHLPDADHAVIQAALDEYAVA
;
A
#
# COMPACT_ATOMS: atom_id res chain seq x y z
N MET A 1 3.69 -21.19 0.52
CA MET A 1 3.85 -19.93 -0.25
C MET A 1 4.09 -18.74 0.66
N PHE A 2 3.49 -18.71 1.85
CA PHE A 2 3.78 -17.75 2.93
C PHE A 2 4.52 -18.42 4.10
N ASP A 3 5.30 -19.47 3.84
CA ASP A 3 5.80 -20.37 4.90
C ASP A 3 6.81 -19.69 5.84
N SER A 4 7.27 -18.49 5.47
CA SER A 4 8.17 -17.62 6.25
C SER A 4 7.48 -16.41 6.89
N VAL A 5 6.19 -16.17 6.67
CA VAL A 5 5.48 -14.98 7.15
C VAL A 5 4.25 -15.38 7.99
N ALA A 6 4.15 -14.83 9.19
CA ALA A 6 3.09 -15.18 10.13
C ALA A 6 1.79 -14.39 9.85
N ILE A 7 1.04 -14.77 8.81
CA ILE A 7 -0.30 -14.22 8.52
C ILE A 7 -1.44 -15.21 8.78
N PRO A 8 -2.62 -14.75 9.24
CA PRO A 8 -3.77 -15.62 9.51
C PRO A 8 -4.18 -16.47 8.30
N PRO A 9 -4.65 -17.72 8.48
CA PRO A 9 -5.10 -18.57 7.38
C PRO A 9 -6.21 -17.94 6.51
N SER A 10 -7.09 -17.12 7.10
CA SER A 10 -8.11 -16.37 6.37
C SER A 10 -7.51 -15.35 5.39
N VAL A 11 -6.43 -14.67 5.80
CA VAL A 11 -5.69 -13.72 4.95
C VAL A 11 -5.01 -14.46 3.80
N GLN A 12 -4.36 -15.60 4.09
CA GLN A 12 -3.77 -16.44 3.04
C GLN A 12 -4.81 -16.91 2.02
N ALA A 13 -5.99 -17.33 2.49
CA ALA A 13 -7.10 -17.76 1.63
C ALA A 13 -7.67 -16.59 0.79
N CYS A 14 -7.74 -15.38 1.36
CA CYS A 14 -8.14 -14.18 0.64
C CYS A 14 -7.15 -13.88 -0.50
N ILE A 15 -5.85 -13.83 -0.20
CA ILE A 15 -4.81 -13.56 -1.21
C ILE A 15 -4.82 -14.61 -2.31
N ALA A 16 -4.95 -15.90 -1.95
CA ALA A 16 -5.05 -16.97 -2.93
C ALA A 16 -6.28 -16.81 -3.84
N SER A 17 -7.42 -16.42 -3.28
CA SER A 17 -8.65 -16.16 -4.05
C SER A 17 -8.49 -14.96 -4.98
N LEU A 18 -7.93 -13.84 -4.47
CA LEU A 18 -7.60 -12.66 -5.26
C LEU A 18 -6.70 -13.03 -6.44
N PHE A 19 -5.61 -13.76 -6.19
CA PHE A 19 -4.68 -14.18 -7.21
C PHE A 19 -5.36 -15.04 -8.29
N MET A 20 -6.18 -16.03 -7.90
CA MET A 20 -6.88 -16.87 -8.86
C MET A 20 -7.87 -16.09 -9.73
N GLU A 21 -8.62 -15.17 -9.15
CA GLU A 21 -9.59 -14.33 -9.87
C GLU A 21 -8.87 -13.39 -10.85
N TYR A 22 -7.76 -12.77 -10.43
CA TYR A 22 -6.92 -11.95 -11.32
C TYR A 22 -6.27 -12.76 -12.45
N GLN A 23 -5.77 -13.95 -12.15
CA GLN A 23 -5.21 -14.84 -13.16
C GLN A 23 -6.26 -15.27 -14.19
N SER A 24 -7.49 -15.53 -13.74
CA SER A 24 -8.62 -15.89 -14.60
C SER A 24 -9.09 -14.72 -15.48
N LEU A 25 -9.18 -13.50 -14.91
CA LEU A 25 -9.65 -12.32 -15.64
C LEU A 25 -8.60 -11.79 -16.63
N LEU A 26 -7.33 -11.72 -16.21
CA LEU A 26 -6.27 -11.08 -16.99
C LEU A 26 -5.56 -12.04 -17.94
N THR A 27 -5.61 -13.35 -17.69
CA THR A 27 -5.10 -14.41 -18.57
C THR A 27 -3.66 -14.14 -19.07
N ASP A 28 -3.47 -13.96 -20.38
CA ASP A 28 -2.18 -13.72 -21.03
C ASP A 28 -1.65 -12.29 -20.84
N ASN A 29 -2.47 -11.39 -20.30
CA ASN A 29 -2.09 -10.02 -20.01
C ASN A 29 -1.38 -9.87 -18.65
N LEU A 30 -1.59 -10.80 -17.71
CA LEU A 30 -0.95 -10.78 -16.39
C LEU A 30 0.56 -11.02 -16.51
N ARG A 31 1.37 -10.16 -15.90
CA ARG A 31 2.84 -10.26 -15.89
C ARG A 31 3.42 -10.46 -14.50
N GLY A 32 2.76 -9.93 -13.48
CA GLY A 32 3.18 -10.12 -12.11
C GLY A 32 2.06 -9.88 -11.12
N PHE A 33 2.15 -10.57 -9.99
CA PHE A 33 1.24 -10.42 -8.85
C PHE A 33 2.06 -10.49 -7.57
N TYR A 34 2.07 -9.39 -6.83
CA TYR A 34 3.00 -9.15 -5.72
C TYR A 34 2.24 -8.68 -4.49
N VAL A 35 2.49 -9.32 -3.35
CA VAL A 35 2.03 -8.83 -2.05
C VAL A 35 3.15 -7.99 -1.44
N HIS A 36 2.82 -6.81 -0.94
CA HIS A 36 3.79 -5.91 -0.31
C HIS A 36 3.30 -5.43 1.07
N GLY A 37 3.82 -4.30 1.52
CA GLY A 37 3.39 -3.65 2.76
C GLY A 37 3.66 -4.50 3.99
N SER A 38 2.77 -4.43 4.97
CA SER A 38 2.99 -5.01 6.30
C SER A 38 3.18 -6.53 6.29
N ILE A 39 2.55 -7.24 5.34
CA ILE A 39 2.73 -8.69 5.15
C ILE A 39 4.16 -8.98 4.71
N ALA A 40 4.63 -8.28 3.68
CA ALA A 40 5.97 -8.47 3.13
C ALA A 40 7.08 -8.05 4.11
N MET A 41 6.81 -7.08 4.99
CA MET A 41 7.74 -6.59 6.01
C MET A 41 7.68 -7.38 7.33
N ASP A 42 6.94 -8.50 7.38
CA ASP A 42 6.76 -9.33 8.58
C ASP A 42 6.31 -8.53 9.82
N CYS A 43 5.42 -7.55 9.59
CA CYS A 43 4.85 -6.68 10.62
C CYS A 43 3.32 -6.54 10.46
N PHE A 44 2.67 -7.54 9.87
CA PHE A 44 1.22 -7.55 9.66
C PHE A 44 0.45 -7.53 10.98
N ASN A 45 -0.45 -6.56 11.11
CA ASN A 45 -1.35 -6.42 12.24
C ASN A 45 -2.74 -6.98 11.90
N PRO A 46 -3.21 -8.06 12.57
CA PRO A 46 -4.48 -8.71 12.27
C PRO A 46 -5.74 -7.88 12.50
N VAL A 47 -5.68 -6.71 13.11
CA VAL A 47 -6.83 -5.80 13.27
C VAL A 47 -6.75 -4.63 12.31
N SER A 48 -5.58 -3.99 12.18
CA SER A 48 -5.43 -2.72 11.46
C SER A 48 -4.70 -2.78 10.12
N SER A 49 -4.01 -3.87 9.79
CA SER A 49 -3.32 -3.96 8.50
C SER A 49 -4.23 -4.42 7.37
N ASP A 50 -3.97 -3.83 6.21
CA ASP A 50 -4.61 -4.14 4.94
C ASP A 50 -3.82 -5.21 4.19
N ILE A 51 -4.42 -5.74 3.12
CA ILE A 51 -3.77 -6.63 2.16
C ILE A 51 -3.35 -5.78 0.97
N ASP A 52 -2.06 -5.44 0.91
CA ASP A 52 -1.50 -4.59 -0.13
C ASP A 52 -0.97 -5.41 -1.32
N VAL A 53 -1.47 -5.13 -2.52
CA VAL A 53 -1.14 -5.89 -3.73
C VAL A 53 -0.77 -4.96 -4.89
N LEU A 54 0.31 -5.32 -5.59
CA LEU A 54 0.65 -4.76 -6.89
C LEU A 54 0.55 -5.81 -7.99
N VAL A 55 -0.08 -5.42 -9.09
CA VAL A 55 -0.26 -6.26 -10.28
C VAL A 55 0.34 -5.54 -11.48
N SER A 56 1.16 -6.25 -12.26
CA SER A 56 1.65 -5.74 -13.53
C SER A 56 0.98 -6.45 -14.71
N VAL A 57 0.64 -5.68 -15.74
CA VAL A 57 0.03 -6.18 -16.99
C VAL A 57 0.79 -5.71 -18.22
N ALA A 58 0.77 -6.48 -19.29
CA ALA A 58 1.51 -6.13 -20.52
C ALA A 58 0.83 -5.04 -21.35
N ARG A 59 -0.49 -4.93 -21.27
CA ARG A 59 -1.31 -4.06 -22.13
C ARG A 59 -2.40 -3.37 -21.30
N PRO A 60 -2.86 -2.18 -21.72
CA PRO A 60 -3.96 -1.47 -21.08
C PRO A 60 -5.20 -2.34 -20.87
N LEU A 61 -5.90 -2.12 -19.76
CA LEU A 61 -7.14 -2.82 -19.47
C LEU A 61 -8.29 -2.13 -20.20
N ASP A 62 -9.16 -2.92 -20.82
CA ASP A 62 -10.40 -2.38 -21.37
C ASP A 62 -11.42 -2.08 -20.26
N LEU A 63 -12.41 -1.25 -20.58
CA LEU A 63 -13.44 -0.84 -19.63
C LEU A 63 -14.23 -2.03 -19.06
N ALA A 64 -14.43 -3.10 -19.86
CA ALA A 64 -15.17 -4.27 -19.41
C ALA A 64 -14.40 -5.00 -18.30
N THR A 65 -13.10 -5.19 -18.49
CA THR A 65 -12.19 -5.79 -17.51
C THR A 65 -12.11 -4.94 -16.25
N LYS A 66 -11.97 -3.61 -16.36
CA LYS A 66 -11.96 -2.69 -15.21
C LYS A 66 -13.26 -2.78 -14.39
N LYS A 67 -14.42 -2.89 -15.06
CA LYS A 67 -15.71 -3.09 -14.39
C LYS A 67 -15.78 -4.44 -13.68
N GLN A 68 -15.31 -5.51 -14.32
CA GLN A 68 -15.25 -6.84 -13.71
C GLN A 68 -14.34 -6.87 -12.47
N LEU A 69 -13.20 -6.16 -12.51
CA LEU A 69 -12.33 -5.99 -11.34
C LEU A 69 -13.03 -5.23 -10.21
N GLY A 70 -13.77 -4.15 -10.53
CA GLY A 70 -14.59 -3.44 -9.55
C GLY A 70 -15.64 -4.34 -8.89
N GLU A 71 -16.40 -5.10 -9.68
CA GLU A 71 -17.39 -6.08 -9.19
C GLU A 71 -16.76 -7.17 -8.34
N LEU A 72 -15.59 -7.67 -8.75
CA LEU A 72 -14.80 -8.65 -8.02
C LEU A 72 -14.47 -8.13 -6.60
N HIS A 73 -13.96 -6.91 -6.49
CA HIS A 73 -13.59 -6.33 -5.20
C HIS A 73 -14.78 -6.02 -4.30
N LEU A 74 -15.90 -5.54 -4.84
CA LEU A 74 -17.13 -5.40 -4.08
C LEU A 74 -17.63 -6.72 -3.46
N LYS A 75 -17.37 -7.84 -4.14
CA LYS A 75 -17.65 -9.19 -3.63
C LYS A 75 -16.61 -9.63 -2.61
N LEU A 76 -15.32 -9.44 -2.90
CA LEU A 76 -14.22 -9.93 -2.06
C LEU A 76 -14.02 -9.15 -0.77
N SER A 77 -14.22 -7.83 -0.75
CA SER A 77 -14.15 -7.02 0.49
C SER A 77 -15.06 -7.59 1.58
N LYS A 78 -16.26 -8.08 1.21
CA LYS A 78 -17.20 -8.75 2.14
C LYS A 78 -16.75 -10.14 2.60
N GLN A 79 -15.91 -10.82 1.84
CA GLN A 79 -15.50 -12.21 2.07
C GLN A 79 -14.18 -12.31 2.82
N CYS A 80 -13.23 -11.42 2.51
CA CYS A 80 -11.89 -11.45 3.07
C CYS A 80 -11.85 -11.01 4.53
N GLY A 81 -12.86 -10.25 5.00
CA GLY A 81 -12.90 -9.75 6.38
C GLY A 81 -11.73 -8.82 6.73
N LYS A 82 -11.04 -8.32 5.70
CA LYS A 82 -9.85 -7.48 5.73
C LYS A 82 -9.94 -6.51 4.56
N SER A 83 -9.50 -5.29 4.80
CA SER A 83 -9.37 -4.28 3.76
C SER A 83 -8.31 -4.72 2.75
N ILE A 84 -8.58 -4.47 1.48
CA ILE A 84 -7.71 -4.80 0.36
C ILE A 84 -7.35 -3.51 -0.34
N GLU A 85 -6.06 -3.30 -0.56
CA GLU A 85 -5.56 -2.26 -1.44
C GLU A 85 -4.84 -2.90 -2.62
N ILE A 86 -5.20 -2.50 -3.84
CA ILE A 86 -4.58 -3.04 -5.04
C ILE A 86 -4.45 -2.00 -6.14
N SER A 87 -3.28 -2.00 -6.76
CA SER A 87 -3.02 -1.20 -7.96
C SER A 87 -2.53 -2.08 -9.11
N VAL A 88 -3.10 -1.86 -10.29
CA VAL A 88 -2.69 -2.50 -11.55
C VAL A 88 -1.93 -1.48 -12.39
N VAL A 89 -0.69 -1.79 -12.74
CA VAL A 89 0.19 -0.93 -13.55
C VAL A 89 0.61 -1.64 -14.82
N LEU A 90 0.94 -0.86 -15.86
CA LEU A 90 1.56 -1.42 -17.06
C LEU A 90 3.01 -1.81 -16.76
N GLN A 91 3.43 -2.97 -17.26
CA GLN A 91 4.80 -3.47 -17.15
C GLN A 91 5.84 -2.44 -17.64
N GLN A 92 5.49 -1.64 -18.66
CA GLN A 92 6.38 -0.59 -19.17
C GLN A 92 6.80 0.44 -18.10
N TYR A 93 5.97 0.68 -17.06
CA TYR A 93 6.29 1.60 -15.98
C TYR A 93 7.17 0.97 -14.89
N LEU A 94 7.28 -0.36 -14.88
CA LEU A 94 8.28 -1.07 -14.10
C LEU A 94 9.61 -1.15 -14.84
N ASP A 95 9.57 -1.34 -16.17
CA ASP A 95 10.75 -1.39 -17.02
C ASP A 95 11.40 0.01 -17.19
N ALA A 96 10.57 1.04 -17.30
CA ALA A 96 10.97 2.45 -17.42
C ALA A 96 10.11 3.30 -16.48
N PHE A 97 10.60 3.47 -15.25
CA PHE A 97 9.91 4.22 -14.20
C PHE A 97 9.53 5.65 -14.62
N VAL A 98 8.32 6.06 -14.24
CA VAL A 98 7.76 7.40 -14.46
C VAL A 98 7.11 7.86 -13.16
N TYR A 99 7.32 9.12 -12.79
CA TYR A 99 6.73 9.73 -11.59
C TYR A 99 5.94 11.00 -11.92
N PRO A 100 4.70 11.18 -11.40
CA PRO A 100 3.87 10.18 -10.74
C PRO A 100 3.52 9.00 -11.65
N THR A 101 3.33 7.80 -11.09
CA THR A 101 3.19 6.58 -11.90
C THR A 101 1.76 6.44 -12.43
N PRO A 102 1.55 6.24 -13.75
CA PRO A 102 0.21 5.93 -14.27
C PRO A 102 -0.25 4.51 -13.89
N PHE A 103 -1.54 4.35 -13.63
CA PHE A 103 -2.15 3.06 -13.31
C PHE A 103 -3.39 2.76 -14.16
N GLU A 104 -3.65 1.47 -14.38
CA GLU A 104 -4.80 0.99 -15.15
C GLU A 104 -6.05 0.80 -14.29
N PHE A 105 -5.86 0.41 -13.04
CA PHE A 105 -6.93 0.18 -12.07
C PHE A 105 -6.38 0.34 -10.65
N HIS A 106 -7.16 0.94 -9.76
CA HIS A 106 -6.87 1.04 -8.33
C HIS A 106 -8.14 0.76 -7.54
N TYR A 107 -8.03 -0.03 -6.48
CA TYR A 107 -9.10 -0.26 -5.52
C TYR A 107 -8.53 -0.21 -4.10
N SER A 108 -9.27 0.45 -3.22
CA SER A 108 -9.14 0.35 -1.76
C SER A 108 -10.54 0.29 -1.17
N ASP A 109 -10.69 -0.26 0.04
CA ASP A 109 -11.99 -0.32 0.72
C ASP A 109 -12.57 1.08 0.98
N ASP A 110 -11.74 2.12 1.08
CA ASP A 110 -12.16 3.53 1.16
C ASP A 110 -12.94 3.98 -0.10
N HIS A 111 -12.68 3.34 -1.25
CA HIS A 111 -13.40 3.58 -2.50
C HIS A 111 -14.63 2.68 -2.68
N TYR A 112 -14.95 1.81 -1.71
CA TYR A 112 -16.04 0.82 -1.84
C TYR A 112 -17.36 1.47 -2.28
N ASP A 113 -17.77 2.56 -1.62
CA ASP A 113 -19.05 3.21 -1.92
C ASP A 113 -19.07 3.83 -3.32
N ALA A 114 -17.95 4.38 -3.78
CA ALA A 114 -17.84 4.92 -5.14
C ALA A 114 -17.94 3.81 -6.20
N PHE A 115 -17.31 2.66 -5.95
CA PHE A 115 -17.44 1.48 -6.81
C PHE A 115 -18.88 0.94 -6.80
N ALA A 116 -19.50 0.84 -5.62
CA ALA A 116 -20.88 0.36 -5.47
C ALA A 116 -21.91 1.29 -6.14
N ALA A 117 -21.67 2.61 -6.10
CA ALA A 117 -22.49 3.60 -6.76
C ALA A 117 -22.19 3.75 -8.26
N GLY A 118 -21.13 3.13 -8.77
CA GLY A 118 -20.68 3.26 -10.16
C GLY A 118 -20.19 4.66 -10.52
N THR A 119 -19.67 5.42 -9.55
CA THR A 119 -19.20 6.80 -9.73
C THR A 119 -17.70 6.91 -9.99
N VAL A 120 -16.96 5.81 -9.90
CA VAL A 120 -15.54 5.76 -10.26
C VAL A 120 -15.39 5.93 -11.77
N ASP A 121 -14.63 6.94 -12.18
CA ASP A 121 -14.23 7.09 -13.58
C ASP A 121 -13.10 6.09 -13.90
N LEU A 122 -13.46 5.00 -14.58
CA LEU A 122 -12.55 3.93 -14.98
C LEU A 122 -11.88 4.19 -16.34
N GLU A 123 -12.30 5.21 -17.08
CA GLU A 123 -11.77 5.55 -18.40
C GLU A 123 -10.72 6.66 -18.33
N ALA A 124 -10.81 7.53 -17.32
CA ALA A 124 -9.82 8.56 -17.09
C ALA A 124 -8.41 7.97 -16.90
N ALA A 125 -7.46 8.49 -17.67
CA ALA A 125 -6.05 8.28 -17.39
C ALA A 125 -5.70 8.98 -16.08
N ARG A 126 -5.21 8.20 -15.11
CA ARG A 126 -4.86 8.67 -13.77
C ARG A 126 -3.43 8.29 -13.45
N VAL A 127 -2.84 9.08 -12.58
CA VAL A 127 -1.51 8.84 -12.00
C VAL A 127 -1.63 8.81 -10.49
N ASP A 128 -0.70 8.12 -9.85
CA ASP A 128 -0.64 7.99 -8.40
C ASP A 128 0.80 8.21 -7.92
N PRO A 129 1.05 9.29 -7.15
CA PRO A 129 2.34 9.52 -6.49
C PRO A 129 2.72 8.40 -5.51
N ASP A 130 1.75 7.77 -4.84
CA ASP A 130 2.00 6.79 -3.77
C ASP A 130 2.63 5.49 -4.27
N LEU A 131 2.47 5.21 -5.56
CA LEU A 131 3.12 4.08 -6.22
C LEU A 131 4.64 4.12 -6.13
N ALA A 132 5.27 5.30 -5.99
CA ALA A 132 6.71 5.38 -5.75
C ALA A 132 7.10 4.69 -4.43
N ALA A 133 6.35 4.94 -3.35
CA ALA A 133 6.55 4.25 -2.08
C ALA A 133 6.25 2.76 -2.19
N HIS A 134 5.15 2.39 -2.85
CA HIS A 134 4.79 0.98 -3.02
C HIS A 134 5.83 0.20 -3.82
N PHE A 135 6.44 0.79 -4.85
CA PHE A 135 7.49 0.16 -5.64
C PHE A 135 8.77 -0.05 -4.82
N VAL A 136 9.18 0.92 -3.99
CA VAL A 136 10.35 0.75 -3.10
C VAL A 136 10.13 -0.40 -2.13
N ILE A 137 9.00 -0.42 -1.44
CA ILE A 137 8.68 -1.48 -0.47
C ILE A 137 8.56 -2.84 -1.17
N THR A 138 7.92 -2.89 -2.34
CA THR A 138 7.75 -4.15 -3.08
C THR A 138 9.08 -4.68 -3.61
N LYS A 139 9.97 -3.81 -4.12
CA LYS A 139 11.30 -4.22 -4.57
C LYS A 139 12.11 -4.83 -3.43
N GLN A 140 12.06 -4.23 -2.24
CA GLN A 140 12.89 -4.63 -1.12
C GLN A 140 12.34 -5.84 -0.37
N TYR A 141 11.03 -5.92 -0.18
CA TYR A 141 10.39 -6.89 0.71
C TYR A 141 9.33 -7.77 0.03
N GLY A 142 8.88 -7.39 -1.17
CA GLY A 142 7.69 -7.96 -1.81
C GLY A 142 7.72 -9.48 -1.99
N ILE A 143 6.56 -10.10 -1.73
CA ILE A 143 6.33 -11.53 -1.92
C ILE A 143 5.76 -11.73 -3.32
N THR A 144 6.45 -12.53 -4.14
CA THR A 144 6.04 -12.82 -5.52
C THR A 144 5.12 -14.04 -5.56
N LEU A 145 3.87 -13.85 -5.99
CA LEU A 145 2.94 -14.95 -6.27
C LEU A 145 3.02 -15.41 -7.73
N PHE A 146 3.26 -14.48 -8.65
CA PHE A 146 3.42 -14.75 -10.07
C PHE A 146 4.32 -13.70 -10.72
N GLY A 147 5.03 -14.08 -11.77
CA GLY A 147 5.98 -13.21 -12.49
C GLY A 147 7.43 -13.36 -12.01
N PRO A 148 8.35 -12.50 -12.50
CA PRO A 148 9.72 -12.42 -12.00
C PRO A 148 9.76 -12.05 -10.51
N PRO A 149 10.82 -12.41 -9.77
CA PRO A 149 11.00 -11.98 -8.38
C PRO A 149 10.83 -10.47 -8.22
N ALA A 150 10.17 -10.02 -7.15
CA ALA A 150 9.90 -8.60 -6.91
C ALA A 150 11.17 -7.73 -6.93
N GLN A 151 12.29 -8.26 -6.45
CA GLN A 151 13.59 -7.59 -6.46
C GLN A 151 14.07 -7.26 -7.89
N ASP A 152 13.71 -8.11 -8.84
CA ASP A 152 14.08 -7.99 -10.25
C ASP A 152 13.01 -7.26 -11.07
N ALA A 153 11.74 -7.37 -10.66
CA ALA A 153 10.60 -6.83 -11.39
C ALA A 153 10.40 -5.32 -11.19
N PHE A 154 10.70 -4.79 -10.00
CA PHE A 154 10.45 -3.40 -9.67
C PHE A 154 11.69 -2.51 -9.88
N PRO A 155 11.52 -1.27 -10.36
CA PRO A 155 12.63 -0.38 -10.67
C PRO A 155 13.30 0.17 -9.40
N GLN A 156 14.55 0.62 -9.54
CA GLN A 156 15.15 1.48 -8.53
C GLN A 156 14.49 2.86 -8.62
N VAL A 157 13.61 3.18 -7.68
CA VAL A 157 12.95 4.49 -7.60
C VAL A 157 13.95 5.55 -7.12
N PRO A 158 14.03 6.73 -7.75
CA PRO A 158 14.85 7.84 -7.25
C PRO A 158 14.44 8.26 -5.84
N ALA A 159 15.41 8.54 -4.98
CA ALA A 159 15.15 8.91 -3.58
C ALA A 159 14.25 10.14 -3.43
N ALA A 160 14.34 11.10 -4.37
CA ALA A 160 13.48 12.28 -4.38
C ALA A 160 12.00 11.94 -4.63
N ASP A 161 11.71 10.99 -5.52
CA ASP A 161 10.33 10.59 -5.85
C ASP A 161 9.73 9.74 -4.71
N TYR A 162 10.56 8.89 -4.07
CA TYR A 162 10.14 8.19 -2.85
C TYR A 162 9.85 9.16 -1.71
N LEU A 163 10.72 10.15 -1.50
CA LEU A 163 10.54 11.18 -0.47
C LEU A 163 9.27 12.00 -0.73
N ASP A 164 9.04 12.43 -1.96
CA ASP A 164 7.84 13.20 -2.34
C ASP A 164 6.56 12.41 -2.03
N SER A 165 6.53 11.11 -2.36
CA SER A 165 5.43 10.21 -2.03
C SER A 165 5.16 10.12 -0.52
N ILE A 166 6.16 9.79 0.31
CA ILE A 166 5.92 9.65 1.76
C ILE A 166 5.71 11.01 2.45
N ALA A 167 6.24 12.09 1.90
CA ALA A 167 6.04 13.44 2.41
C ALA A 167 4.61 13.94 2.14
N SER A 168 4.00 13.56 1.02
CA SER A 168 2.59 13.87 0.71
C SER A 168 1.64 13.28 1.77
N ASP A 169 1.81 12.01 2.14
CA ASP A 169 1.02 11.37 3.22
C ASP A 169 1.25 12.06 4.58
N ALA A 170 2.49 12.43 4.88
CA ALA A 170 2.82 13.20 6.07
C ALA A 170 2.19 14.60 6.07
N GLU A 171 2.21 15.32 4.96
CA GLU A 171 1.58 16.63 4.82
C GLU A 171 0.05 16.52 4.97
N TRP A 172 -0.56 15.50 4.37
CA TRP A 172 -1.98 15.20 4.56
C TRP A 172 -2.29 14.94 6.04
N CYS A 173 -1.49 14.11 6.73
CA CYS A 173 -1.62 13.87 8.16
C CYS A 173 -1.53 15.16 8.99
N TYR A 174 -0.53 15.99 8.71
CA TYR A 174 -0.34 17.28 9.38
C TYR A 174 -1.54 18.20 9.17
N ASN A 175 -2.00 18.34 7.93
CA ASN A 175 -3.16 19.17 7.60
C ASN A 175 -4.44 18.68 8.30
N ASN A 176 -4.67 17.37 8.36
CA ASN A 176 -5.80 16.79 9.09
C ASN A 176 -5.72 17.07 10.59
N ILE A 177 -4.54 16.92 11.21
CA ILE A 177 -4.34 17.23 12.64
C ILE A 177 -4.60 18.71 12.91
N MET A 178 -4.04 19.60 12.08
CA MET A 178 -4.16 21.05 12.26
C MET A 178 -5.58 21.56 11.99
N GLN A 179 -6.32 20.91 11.08
CA GLN A 179 -7.73 21.21 10.83
C GLN A 179 -8.65 20.59 11.91
N GLY A 180 -8.29 19.43 12.46
CA GLY A 180 -9.09 18.60 13.37
C GLY A 180 -9.50 19.28 14.68
N ALA A 181 -8.78 20.30 15.15
CA ALA A 181 -9.23 21.11 16.30
C ALA A 181 -10.53 21.89 16.02
N SER A 182 -10.86 22.13 14.74
CA SER A 182 -12.01 22.92 14.31
C SER A 182 -13.20 22.07 13.83
N THR A 183 -12.97 20.80 13.49
CA THR A 183 -13.96 19.89 12.89
C THR A 183 -14.33 18.69 13.77
N GLY A 184 -13.59 18.43 14.85
CA GLY A 184 -13.95 17.42 15.87
C GLY A 184 -13.46 16.00 15.62
N ASP A 185 -12.86 15.73 14.46
CA ASP A 185 -12.41 14.40 14.04
C ASP A 185 -10.90 14.41 13.77
N CYS A 186 -10.07 14.37 14.82
CA CYS A 186 -8.66 13.98 14.67
C CYS A 186 -8.59 12.45 14.65
N THR A 187 -8.73 11.85 13.47
CA THR A 187 -8.90 10.40 13.30
C THR A 187 -7.58 9.62 13.14
N VAL A 188 -6.46 10.32 12.93
CA VAL A 188 -5.16 9.68 12.62
C VAL A 188 -3.95 10.11 13.47
N PRO A 189 -4.08 10.66 14.70
CA PRO A 189 -2.93 11.28 15.38
C PRO A 189 -1.77 10.31 15.61
N LYS A 190 -2.05 9.04 15.85
CA LYS A 190 -1.02 8.00 16.10
C LYS A 190 -0.46 7.42 14.81
N TYR A 191 -1.30 7.21 13.79
CA TYR A 191 -0.86 6.87 12.42
C TYR A 191 0.12 7.94 11.89
N ALA A 192 -0.23 9.21 12.08
CA ALA A 192 0.60 10.34 11.69
C ALA A 192 1.96 10.34 12.39
N VAL A 193 2.02 10.08 13.70
CA VAL A 193 3.28 10.01 14.46
C VAL A 193 4.22 8.95 13.86
N LEU A 194 3.73 7.74 13.59
CA LEU A 194 4.56 6.68 13.01
C LEU A 194 5.00 7.04 11.58
N ASN A 195 4.14 7.66 10.77
CA ASN A 195 4.52 8.13 9.44
C ASN A 195 5.54 9.27 9.46
N PHE A 196 5.44 10.22 10.39
CA PHE A 196 6.46 11.24 10.59
C PHE A 196 7.80 10.62 10.95
N CYS A 197 7.82 9.61 11.83
CA CYS A 197 9.06 8.92 12.15
C CYS A 197 9.64 8.18 10.94
N ARG A 198 8.81 7.56 10.07
CA ARG A 198 9.27 6.94 8.81
C ARG A 198 9.89 7.95 7.86
N VAL A 199 9.27 9.12 7.71
CA VAL A 199 9.78 10.21 6.86
C VAL A 199 11.13 10.71 7.38
N LEU A 200 11.24 10.94 8.69
CA LEU A 200 12.49 11.37 9.33
C LEU A 200 13.60 10.32 9.20
N ALA A 201 13.28 9.04 9.41
CA ALA A 201 14.22 7.93 9.21
C ALA A 201 14.76 7.90 7.77
N PHE A 202 13.89 8.14 6.78
CA PHE A 202 14.32 8.20 5.39
C PHE A 202 15.19 9.43 5.09
N ILE A 203 14.85 10.59 5.65
CA ILE A 203 15.63 11.83 5.45
C ILE A 203 17.05 11.70 6.04
N GLU A 204 17.17 11.14 7.24
CA GLU A 204 18.45 11.04 7.95
C GLU A 204 19.31 9.89 7.46
N GLU A 205 18.71 8.73 7.13
CA GLU A 205 19.46 7.49 6.87
C GLU A 205 19.22 6.88 5.48
N GLY A 206 18.23 7.37 4.72
CA GLY A 206 17.81 6.78 3.45
C GLY A 206 17.08 5.45 3.60
N SER A 207 16.63 5.11 4.82
CA SER A 207 16.01 3.83 5.15
C SER A 207 14.50 3.84 4.91
N ALA A 208 14.00 2.97 4.03
CA ALA A 208 12.57 2.71 3.85
C ALA A 208 12.09 1.67 4.87
N VAL A 209 11.39 2.12 5.91
CA VAL A 209 11.04 1.31 7.09
C VAL A 209 9.53 1.16 7.31
N SER A 210 9.12 0.13 8.04
CA SER A 210 7.73 -0.07 8.47
C SER A 210 7.30 0.98 9.50
N LYS A 211 6.00 1.04 9.83
CA LYS A 211 5.47 1.93 10.88
C LYS A 211 6.09 1.62 12.25
N ARG A 212 6.26 0.34 12.59
CA ARG A 212 6.91 -0.10 13.82
C ARG A 212 8.37 0.34 13.86
N GLU A 213 9.15 -0.02 12.83
CA GLU A 213 10.57 0.32 12.75
C GLU A 213 10.79 1.84 12.72
N GLY A 214 9.89 2.59 12.06
CA GLY A 214 9.89 4.06 12.11
C GLY A 214 9.73 4.59 13.52
N GLY A 215 8.74 4.11 14.29
CA GLY A 215 8.57 4.52 15.68
C GLY A 215 9.76 4.12 16.58
N GLU A 216 10.31 2.92 16.40
CA GLU A 216 11.51 2.46 17.11
C GLU A 216 12.73 3.33 16.79
N TRP A 217 12.91 3.68 15.51
CA TRP A 217 13.91 4.66 15.07
C TRP A 217 13.69 6.01 15.75
N GLY A 218 12.44 6.47 15.84
CA GLY A 218 12.06 7.72 16.50
C GLY A 218 12.47 7.75 17.97
N LEU A 219 12.20 6.68 18.73
CA LEU A 219 12.61 6.57 20.13
C LEU A 219 14.14 6.57 20.32
N ALA A 220 14.89 6.09 19.33
CA ALA A 220 16.35 6.06 19.39
C ALA A 220 17.02 7.39 19.01
N HIS A 221 16.39 8.21 18.17
CA HIS A 221 17.04 9.38 17.54
C HIS A 221 16.39 10.73 17.85
N LEU A 222 15.10 10.77 18.21
CA LEU A 222 14.39 12.02 18.47
C LEU A 222 14.51 12.46 19.93
N PRO A 223 14.29 13.75 20.25
CA PRO A 223 14.37 14.26 21.61
C PRO A 223 13.44 13.54 22.60
N ASP A 224 13.87 13.41 23.85
CA ASP A 224 13.11 12.78 24.94
C ASP A 224 11.68 13.34 25.11
N ALA A 225 11.48 14.61 24.74
CA ALA A 225 10.18 15.28 24.79
C ALA A 225 9.12 14.62 23.87
N ASP A 226 9.56 13.99 22.77
CA ASP A 226 8.69 13.36 21.78
C ASP A 226 8.46 11.87 22.08
N HIS A 227 9.27 11.24 22.93
CA HIS A 227 9.22 9.80 23.18
C HIS A 227 7.87 9.33 23.71
N ALA A 228 7.22 10.13 24.57
CA ALA A 228 5.93 9.76 25.14
C ALA A 228 4.83 9.57 24.08
N VAL A 229 4.82 10.43 23.05
CA VAL A 229 3.82 10.33 21.98
C VAL A 229 4.15 9.21 20.99
N ILE A 230 5.44 9.00 20.71
CA ILE A 230 5.92 7.91 19.84
C ILE A 230 5.61 6.56 20.47
N GLN A 231 5.90 6.38 21.77
CA GLN A 231 5.60 5.15 22.49
C GLN A 231 4.09 4.86 22.51
N ALA A 232 3.27 5.88 22.75
CA ALA A 232 1.81 5.73 22.74
C ALA A 232 1.26 5.32 21.36
N ALA A 233 1.92 5.73 20.27
CA ALA A 233 1.58 5.32 18.91
C ALA A 233 2.02 3.88 18.62
N LEU A 234 3.21 3.48 19.06
CA LEU A 234 3.71 2.10 18.95
C LEU A 234 2.84 1.11 19.74
N ASP A 235 2.46 1.45 20.97
CA ASP A 235 1.66 0.58 21.83
C ASP A 235 0.30 0.29 21.22
N GLU A 236 -0.36 1.30 20.65
CA GLU A 236 -1.64 1.10 19.95
C GLU A 236 -1.47 0.24 18.68
N TYR A 237 -0.39 0.49 17.93
CA TYR A 237 -0.08 -0.30 16.74
C TYR A 237 0.24 -1.78 17.07
N ALA A 238 0.71 -2.08 18.28
CA ALA A 238 1.04 -3.44 18.73
C ALA A 238 -0.13 -4.21 19.36
N VAL A 239 -1.14 -3.52 19.90
CA VAL A 239 -2.27 -4.12 20.65
C VAL A 239 -3.46 -4.49 19.75
N ALA A 240 -3.40 -4.17 18.47
CA ALA A 240 -4.41 -4.50 17.48
C ALA A 240 -4.14 -5.89 16.87
#